data_AF-A0A1A3U5I3-F1
#
_entry.id   AF-A0A1A3U5I3-F1
#
_cell.length_a   1.000
_cell.length_b   1.000
_cell.length_c   1.000
_cell.angle_alpha   90.00
_cell.angle_beta   90.00
_cell.angle_gamma   90.00
#
_symmetry.space_group_name_H-M   'P 1'
#
loop_
_entity.id
_entity.type
_entity.pdbx_description
1 polymer ?
#
loop_
_entity_poly.entity_id
_entity_poly.type
_entity_poly.pdbx_seq_one_letter_code
_entity_poly.pdbx_strand_id
1 'polypeptide(L)'
;MSDSSVTGFDADAIVVGAGLAGLVAACELVDRGLRVLIVDQENSANLGGQAFWSFGGLFFVDSPEQRRLGIRDSHELALQDWLGTAAFDRPEDYWPRQWAHAYVDFAAGEKRSWLRSRGLKLFPLVGWAERGGYDAQGHGNSVPRFHITWGTGPALVEIFARQLRDRSSVRFAHRHQVDELIVEGEAVTGIRGTVLEPTATPRGVASSRKSIGQFEFRADAVIVTSGGIGANHELVRKNWPKRMGRVPEQLLSGVPAHVDGRMIVISQRAGARVINPDRMWHYTEGITNYDPIWPLHGIRIIPGPSSLWLDANGKRLPVPLYPGFDTLGTLEYITKSGFDYTWFVLNAKIIEKEFALSGQEQNPDLTGQSIRELVRNRARSGPPGPVQAFVDRGVDFVSANSLR
;
A
#
# COMPACT_ATOMS: atom_id res chain seq x y z
N MET A 1 -22.88 -25.82 -1.41
CA MET A 1 -21.91 -26.91 -1.14
C MET A 1 -20.80 -26.29 -0.34
N SER A 2 -20.61 -26.72 0.92
CA SER A 2 -19.49 -26.26 1.74
C SER A 2 -18.18 -26.58 1.03
N ASP A 3 -17.21 -25.68 1.10
CA ASP A 3 -15.86 -25.96 0.64
C ASP A 3 -15.30 -27.12 1.49
N SER A 4 -15.34 -28.34 0.95
CA SER A 4 -14.92 -29.55 1.65
C SER A 4 -13.44 -29.52 2.03
N SER A 5 -12.67 -28.54 1.53
CA SER A 5 -11.26 -28.39 1.81
C SER A 5 -10.96 -27.83 3.22
N VAL A 6 -11.93 -27.17 3.88
CA VAL A 6 -11.72 -26.57 5.22
C VAL A 6 -12.34 -27.43 6.34
N THR A 7 -13.33 -28.26 6.01
CA THR A 7 -14.01 -29.13 6.98
C THR A 7 -13.02 -30.10 7.64
N GLY A 8 -12.93 -30.06 8.98
CA GLY A 8 -12.05 -30.93 9.75
C GLY A 8 -10.60 -30.43 9.88
N PHE A 9 -10.28 -29.24 9.38
CA PHE A 9 -9.00 -28.59 9.67
C PHE A 9 -9.07 -27.92 11.05
N ASP A 10 -8.39 -28.51 12.01
CA ASP A 10 -8.21 -27.97 13.36
C ASP A 10 -6.99 -27.04 13.34
N ALA A 11 -7.20 -25.74 13.60
CA ALA A 11 -6.20 -24.69 13.46
C ALA A 11 -5.83 -24.12 14.83
N ASP A 12 -4.54 -23.93 15.07
CA ASP A 12 -4.07 -23.32 16.31
C ASP A 12 -4.26 -21.79 16.26
N ALA A 13 -4.23 -21.21 15.05
CA ALA A 13 -4.49 -19.79 14.82
C ALA A 13 -5.26 -19.52 13.52
N ILE A 14 -6.08 -18.47 13.53
CA ILE A 14 -6.81 -17.96 12.36
C ILE A 14 -6.24 -16.59 11.96
N VAL A 15 -5.94 -16.43 10.67
CA VAL A 15 -5.51 -15.15 10.08
C VAL A 15 -6.61 -14.63 9.15
N VAL A 16 -7.14 -13.45 9.46
CA VAL A 16 -8.20 -12.79 8.68
C VAL A 16 -7.58 -11.83 7.67
N GLY A 17 -7.61 -12.20 6.40
CA GLY A 17 -7.05 -11.46 5.27
C GLY A 17 -5.76 -12.07 4.76
N ALA A 18 -5.74 -12.47 3.49
CA ALA A 18 -4.61 -13.06 2.79
C ALA A 18 -3.69 -12.01 2.14
N GLY A 19 -3.60 -10.82 2.74
CA GLY A 19 -2.67 -9.76 2.37
C GLY A 19 -1.24 -10.02 2.87
N LEU A 20 -0.28 -9.16 2.52
CA LEU A 20 1.13 -9.33 2.93
C LEU A 20 1.30 -9.52 4.44
N ALA A 21 0.61 -8.72 5.29
CA ALA A 21 0.69 -8.85 6.73
C ALA A 21 0.21 -10.24 7.22
N GLY A 22 -0.88 -10.75 6.66
CA GLY A 22 -1.41 -12.07 6.99
C GLY A 22 -0.48 -13.20 6.54
N LEU A 23 0.13 -13.07 5.36
CA LEU A 23 1.11 -14.04 4.87
C LEU A 23 2.40 -14.05 5.72
N VAL A 24 2.87 -12.89 6.16
CA VAL A 24 4.02 -12.79 7.07
C VAL A 24 3.69 -13.44 8.41
N ALA A 25 2.55 -13.10 9.01
CA ALA A 25 2.11 -13.68 10.29
C ALA A 25 1.96 -15.21 10.19
N ALA A 26 1.34 -15.71 9.12
CA ALA A 26 1.21 -17.14 8.89
C ALA A 26 2.56 -17.84 8.72
N CYS A 27 3.53 -17.24 8.03
CA CYS A 27 4.88 -17.82 7.93
C CYS A 27 5.53 -17.95 9.31
N GLU A 28 5.47 -16.89 10.12
CA GLU A 28 6.06 -16.89 11.47
C GLU A 28 5.40 -17.90 12.41
N LEU A 29 4.08 -18.11 12.30
CA LEU A 29 3.35 -19.13 13.06
C LEU A 29 3.72 -20.55 12.60
N VAL A 30 3.77 -20.79 11.29
CA VAL A 30 4.09 -22.11 10.74
C VAL A 30 5.56 -22.48 11.00
N ASP A 31 6.47 -21.52 10.96
CA ASP A 31 7.89 -21.73 11.30
C ASP A 31 8.06 -22.14 12.78
N ARG A 32 7.05 -21.87 13.63
CA ARG A 32 6.94 -22.34 15.02
C ARG A 32 6.15 -23.65 15.18
N GLY A 33 5.77 -24.29 14.07
CA GLY A 33 5.07 -25.57 14.06
C GLY A 33 3.55 -25.49 14.23
N LEU A 34 2.95 -24.30 14.17
CA LEU A 34 1.51 -24.11 14.34
C LEU A 34 0.74 -24.31 13.02
N ARG A 35 -0.48 -24.81 13.14
CA ARG A 35 -1.46 -24.94 12.06
C ARG A 35 -2.25 -23.64 11.91
N VAL A 36 -2.29 -23.11 10.69
CA VAL A 36 -2.87 -21.79 10.41
C VAL A 36 -3.99 -21.89 9.39
N LEU A 37 -5.15 -21.34 9.73
CA LEU A 37 -6.25 -21.11 8.80
C LEU A 37 -6.24 -19.65 8.34
N ILE A 38 -6.07 -19.42 7.04
CA ILE A 38 -6.09 -18.08 6.43
C ILE A 38 -7.43 -17.89 5.73
N VAL A 39 -8.18 -16.85 6.10
CA VAL A 39 -9.55 -16.60 5.64
C VAL A 39 -9.58 -15.31 4.82
N ASP A 40 -10.18 -15.34 3.64
CA ASP A 40 -10.29 -14.15 2.79
C ASP A 40 -11.63 -14.12 2.03
N GLN A 41 -12.22 -12.93 1.89
CA GLN A 41 -13.46 -12.75 1.12
C GLN A 41 -13.25 -12.85 -0.39
N GLU A 42 -12.02 -12.60 -0.87
CA GLU A 42 -11.67 -12.75 -2.28
C GLU A 42 -11.27 -14.20 -2.64
N ASN A 43 -11.23 -14.47 -3.95
CA ASN A 43 -10.73 -15.74 -4.47
C ASN A 43 -9.20 -15.84 -4.35
N SER A 44 -8.65 -17.03 -4.62
CA SER A 44 -7.20 -17.29 -4.56
C SER A 44 -6.37 -16.40 -5.48
N ALA A 45 -6.97 -15.91 -6.57
CA ALA A 45 -6.31 -14.98 -7.49
C ALA A 45 -5.99 -13.63 -6.84
N ASN A 46 -6.50 -13.31 -5.65
CA ASN A 46 -6.22 -12.06 -4.92
C ASN A 46 -5.18 -12.21 -3.79
N LEU A 47 -4.50 -13.35 -3.67
CA LEU A 47 -3.44 -13.58 -2.67
C LEU A 47 -2.40 -12.44 -2.67
N GLY A 48 -2.16 -11.82 -1.52
CA GLY A 48 -1.34 -10.62 -1.35
C GLY A 48 -2.14 -9.32 -1.20
N GLY A 49 -3.44 -9.33 -1.51
CA GLY A 49 -4.33 -8.17 -1.38
C GLY A 49 -3.78 -6.91 -2.05
N GLN A 50 -3.93 -5.77 -1.39
CA GLN A 50 -3.38 -4.49 -1.86
C GLN A 50 -1.86 -4.51 -2.08
N ALA A 51 -1.11 -5.27 -1.27
CA ALA A 51 0.35 -5.29 -1.37
C ALA A 51 0.86 -5.85 -2.70
N PHE A 52 0.07 -6.70 -3.36
CA PHE A 52 0.37 -7.18 -4.71
C PHE A 52 0.51 -6.01 -5.69
N TRP A 53 -0.31 -4.96 -5.57
CA TRP A 53 -0.36 -3.82 -6.49
C TRP A 53 0.73 -2.76 -6.24
N SER A 54 1.46 -2.89 -5.13
CA SER A 54 2.48 -1.94 -4.72
C SER A 54 3.65 -1.87 -5.71
N PHE A 55 4.24 -0.69 -5.86
CA PHE A 55 5.54 -0.51 -6.51
C PHE A 55 6.68 -1.33 -5.86
N GLY A 56 6.45 -1.87 -4.65
CA GLY A 56 7.41 -2.72 -3.94
C GLY A 56 8.46 -1.95 -3.14
N GLY A 57 8.13 -0.72 -2.75
CA GLY A 57 8.98 0.12 -1.90
C GLY A 57 9.14 -0.43 -0.49
N LEU A 58 10.36 -0.45 0.02
CA LEU A 58 10.74 -0.91 1.34
C LEU A 58 11.64 0.12 2.03
N PHE A 59 11.30 0.43 3.28
CA PHE A 59 12.12 1.25 4.16
C PHE A 59 13.25 0.40 4.76
N PHE A 60 14.50 0.77 4.47
CA PHE A 60 15.69 0.27 5.16
C PHE A 60 16.56 1.45 5.59
N VAL A 61 17.33 1.24 6.66
CA VAL A 61 18.18 2.26 7.28
C VAL A 61 19.62 1.77 7.24
N ASP A 62 20.55 2.66 6.89
CA ASP A 62 21.99 2.38 6.72
C ASP A 62 22.29 1.04 6.01
N SER A 63 21.59 0.80 4.92
CA SER A 63 21.70 -0.44 4.14
C SER A 63 23.01 -0.48 3.33
N PRO A 64 23.49 -1.68 2.95
CA PRO A 64 24.57 -1.81 1.98
C PRO A 64 24.30 -1.06 0.66
N GLU A 65 23.04 -1.01 0.21
CA GLU A 65 22.62 -0.27 -0.98
C GLU A 65 22.80 1.25 -0.79
N GLN A 66 22.41 1.79 0.37
CA GLN A 66 22.62 3.20 0.71
C GLN A 66 24.12 3.55 0.75
N ARG A 67 24.92 2.75 1.49
CA ARG A 67 26.37 2.96 1.59
C ARG A 67 27.07 2.89 0.24
N ARG A 68 26.66 1.96 -0.63
CA ARG A 68 27.19 1.84 -2.00
C ARG A 68 26.92 3.08 -2.85
N LEU A 69 25.81 3.78 -2.61
CA LEU A 69 25.46 5.03 -3.28
C LEU A 69 26.01 6.28 -2.57
N GLY A 70 26.83 6.12 -1.52
CA GLY A 70 27.41 7.22 -0.76
C GLY A 70 26.42 7.93 0.18
N ILE A 71 25.25 7.34 0.43
CA ILE A 71 24.27 7.88 1.37
C ILE A 71 24.74 7.58 2.79
N ARG A 72 24.88 8.62 3.61
CA ARG A 72 25.23 8.51 5.03
C ARG A 72 23.95 8.51 5.85
N ASP A 73 23.62 7.37 6.44
CA ASP A 73 22.41 7.19 7.23
C ASP A 73 22.75 6.56 8.59
N SER A 74 21.80 6.57 9.51
CA SER A 74 21.93 5.95 10.83
C SER A 74 20.55 5.64 11.42
N HIS A 75 20.53 4.74 12.40
CA HIS A 75 19.32 4.45 13.17
C HIS A 75 18.76 5.73 13.82
N GLU A 76 19.63 6.53 14.45
CA GLU A 76 19.26 7.76 15.15
C GLU A 76 18.62 8.78 14.20
N LEU A 77 19.21 8.97 13.02
CA LEU A 77 18.67 9.89 12.01
C LEU A 77 17.33 9.40 11.47
N ALA A 78 17.20 8.10 11.19
CA ALA A 78 15.95 7.52 10.70
C ALA A 78 14.83 7.61 11.74
N LEU A 79 15.16 7.41 13.02
CA LEU A 79 14.21 7.55 14.12
C LEU A 79 13.79 9.02 14.29
N GLN A 80 14.73 9.98 14.23
CA GLN A 80 14.40 11.40 14.27
C GLN A 80 13.41 11.79 13.17
N ASP A 81 13.70 11.41 11.92
CA ASP A 81 12.82 11.68 10.78
C ASP A 81 11.43 11.03 10.99
N TRP A 82 11.39 9.80 11.49
CA TRP A 82 10.13 9.10 11.79
C TRP A 82 9.30 9.84 12.84
N LEU A 83 9.93 10.25 13.95
CA LEU A 83 9.26 10.97 15.03
C LEU A 83 8.74 12.34 14.56
N GLY A 84 9.52 13.04 13.73
CA GLY A 84 9.14 14.33 13.13
C GLY A 84 7.90 14.22 12.24
N THR A 85 7.83 13.23 11.36
CA THR A 85 6.66 12.98 10.52
C THR A 85 5.44 12.47 11.31
N ALA A 86 5.65 11.60 12.30
CA ALA A 86 4.54 10.99 13.04
C ALA A 86 3.87 11.95 14.03
N ALA A 87 4.62 12.96 14.51
CA ALA A 87 4.25 13.97 15.52
C ALA A 87 3.85 13.44 16.90
N PHE A 88 3.27 12.24 17.00
CA PHE A 88 2.81 11.55 18.22
C PHE A 88 2.23 12.50 19.28
N ASP A 89 1.29 13.35 18.84
CA ASP A 89 0.74 14.49 19.56
C ASP A 89 -0.52 14.14 20.38
N ARG A 90 -0.90 12.85 20.48
CA ARG A 90 -2.12 12.41 21.18
C ARG A 90 -1.85 11.38 22.29
N PRO A 91 -2.66 11.35 23.36
CA PRO A 91 -2.52 10.35 24.43
C PRO A 91 -2.59 8.88 23.94
N GLU A 92 -3.37 8.61 22.91
CA GLU A 92 -3.47 7.29 22.28
C GLU A 92 -2.23 6.85 21.48
N ASP A 93 -1.23 7.72 21.30
CA ASP A 93 -0.03 7.41 20.52
C ASP A 93 1.03 6.58 21.26
N TYR A 94 0.75 6.09 22.46
CA TYR A 94 1.67 5.22 23.20
C TYR A 94 2.11 4.02 22.33
N TRP A 95 1.16 3.22 21.83
CA TRP A 95 1.48 2.04 21.00
C TRP A 95 2.05 2.39 19.63
N PRO A 96 1.52 3.38 18.88
CA PRO A 96 2.17 3.87 17.67
C PRO A 96 3.64 4.26 17.85
N ARG A 97 3.98 4.92 18.97
CA ARG A 97 5.36 5.27 19.30
C ARG A 97 6.22 4.04 19.54
N GLN A 98 5.75 3.08 20.35
CA GLN A 98 6.48 1.82 20.56
C GLN A 98 6.70 1.06 19.24
N TRP A 99 5.68 1.02 18.39
CA TRP A 99 5.76 0.39 17.08
C TRP A 99 6.77 1.09 16.16
N ALA A 100 6.84 2.42 16.18
CA ALA A 100 7.84 3.17 15.41
C ALA A 100 9.27 2.83 15.82
N HIS A 101 9.57 2.81 17.12
CA HIS A 101 10.87 2.38 17.61
C HIS A 101 11.21 0.96 17.14
N ALA A 102 10.32 0.00 17.39
CA ALA A 102 10.54 -1.40 16.99
C ALA A 102 10.70 -1.56 15.46
N TYR A 103 9.95 -0.80 14.66
CA TYR A 103 10.04 -0.87 13.21
C TYR A 103 11.33 -0.25 12.68
N VAL A 104 11.81 0.86 13.25
CA VAL A 104 13.08 1.48 12.88
C VAL A 104 14.25 0.60 13.30
N ASP A 105 14.21 0.01 14.51
CA ASP A 105 15.18 -1.00 14.96
C ASP A 105 15.24 -2.18 13.98
N PHE A 106 14.08 -2.73 13.60
CA PHE A 106 13.99 -3.82 12.63
C PHE A 106 14.54 -3.42 11.26
N ALA A 107 14.21 -2.21 10.77
CA ALA A 107 14.62 -1.69 9.48
C ALA A 107 16.13 -1.37 9.38
N ALA A 108 16.74 -0.94 10.49
CA ALA A 108 18.18 -0.73 10.62
C ALA A 108 18.95 -2.03 10.89
N GLY A 109 18.30 -3.01 11.51
CA GLY A 109 18.86 -4.30 11.86
C GLY A 109 18.53 -5.40 10.86
N GLU A 110 17.81 -6.42 11.34
CA GLU A 110 17.74 -7.71 10.67
C GLU A 110 16.89 -7.73 9.39
N LYS A 111 15.94 -6.79 9.22
CA LYS A 111 14.89 -6.85 8.17
C LYS A 111 15.42 -7.16 6.79
N ARG A 112 16.50 -6.49 6.38
CA ARG A 112 17.10 -6.70 5.06
C ARG A 112 17.61 -8.13 4.90
N SER A 113 18.33 -8.65 5.89
CA SER A 113 18.86 -10.01 5.86
C SER A 113 17.75 -11.07 5.96
N TRP A 114 16.73 -10.81 6.78
CA TRP A 114 15.56 -11.66 6.98
C TRP A 114 14.66 -11.76 5.74
N LEU A 115 14.52 -10.67 4.98
CA LEU A 115 13.84 -10.71 3.67
C LEU A 115 14.72 -11.37 2.60
N ARG A 116 16.03 -11.11 2.59
CA ARG A 116 16.96 -11.69 1.62
C ARG A 116 17.06 -13.21 1.76
N SER A 117 17.07 -13.75 2.98
CA SER A 117 17.07 -15.20 3.22
C SER A 117 15.81 -15.88 2.65
N ARG A 118 14.71 -15.15 2.57
CA ARG A 118 13.45 -15.58 1.92
C ARG A 118 13.42 -15.36 0.43
N GLY A 119 14.51 -14.85 -0.16
CA GLY A 119 14.67 -14.68 -1.61
C GLY A 119 14.34 -13.29 -2.13
N LEU A 120 14.16 -12.28 -1.26
CA LEU A 120 13.99 -10.90 -1.70
C LEU A 120 15.22 -10.46 -2.51
N LYS A 121 14.97 -9.82 -3.65
CA LYS A 121 15.97 -9.12 -4.45
C LYS A 121 15.60 -7.65 -4.52
N LEU A 122 16.60 -6.77 -4.47
CA LEU A 122 16.41 -5.34 -4.57
C LEU A 122 16.90 -4.83 -5.92
N PHE A 123 16.20 -3.85 -6.46
CA PHE A 123 16.67 -3.03 -7.56
C PHE A 123 17.75 -2.08 -7.04
N PRO A 124 18.88 -1.86 -7.75
CA PRO A 124 20.05 -1.17 -7.20
C PRO A 124 19.91 0.37 -7.25
N LEU A 125 18.77 0.90 -6.82
CA LEU A 125 18.52 2.32 -6.62
C LEU A 125 17.80 2.54 -5.28
N VAL A 126 18.13 3.66 -4.63
CA VAL A 126 17.46 4.12 -3.41
C VAL A 126 16.78 5.45 -3.70
N GLY A 127 15.46 5.48 -3.59
CA GLY A 127 14.63 6.66 -3.79
C GLY A 127 14.55 7.54 -2.55
N TRP A 128 14.21 8.80 -2.78
CA TRP A 128 14.05 9.82 -1.75
C TRP A 128 12.62 10.36 -1.78
N ALA A 129 11.69 9.54 -1.31
CA ALA A 129 10.29 9.91 -1.14
C ALA A 129 10.12 10.77 0.12
N GLU A 130 9.17 11.71 0.08
CA GLU A 130 8.83 12.60 1.20
C GLU A 130 10.06 13.28 1.79
N ARG A 131 10.68 14.19 1.04
CA ARG A 131 11.90 14.89 1.48
C ARG A 131 11.68 15.86 2.64
N GLY A 132 10.46 16.32 2.86
CA GLY A 132 10.21 17.40 3.79
C GLY A 132 10.56 18.76 3.21
N GLY A 133 11.28 19.58 3.98
CA GLY A 133 11.71 20.92 3.54
C GLY A 133 11.32 22.06 4.48
N TYR A 134 10.86 21.72 5.69
CA TYR A 134 10.61 22.66 6.77
C TYR A 134 11.86 22.76 7.66
N ASP A 135 11.76 22.42 8.94
CA ASP A 135 12.86 22.31 9.87
C ASP A 135 13.41 20.88 9.98
N ALA A 136 14.54 20.72 10.66
CA ALA A 136 15.24 19.44 10.80
C ALA A 136 14.50 18.40 11.69
N GLN A 137 13.47 18.82 12.43
CA GLN A 137 12.64 17.95 13.27
C GLN A 137 11.23 17.77 12.69
N GLY A 138 10.97 18.33 11.51
CA GLY A 138 9.67 18.35 10.87
C GLY A 138 9.43 17.11 10.00
N HIS A 139 8.41 17.22 9.14
CA HIS A 139 8.04 16.16 8.21
C HIS A 139 9.16 15.88 7.20
N GLY A 140 9.39 14.60 6.92
CA GLY A 140 10.17 14.12 5.78
C GLY A 140 11.35 13.23 6.16
N ASN A 141 12.05 12.74 5.14
CA ASN A 141 13.29 11.98 5.26
C ASN A 141 14.48 12.90 4.98
N SER A 142 15.45 12.95 5.89
CA SER A 142 16.70 13.68 5.73
C SER A 142 17.62 13.05 4.68
N VAL A 143 17.47 11.76 4.38
CA VAL A 143 18.23 11.03 3.35
C VAL A 143 17.36 9.98 2.62
N PRO A 144 17.78 9.49 1.44
CA PRO A 144 17.03 8.46 0.71
C PRO A 144 16.98 7.13 1.46
N ARG A 145 15.77 6.57 1.66
CA ARG A 145 15.51 5.27 2.33
C ARG A 145 14.52 4.35 1.62
N PHE A 146 14.04 4.74 0.43
CA PHE A 146 13.02 4.00 -0.31
C PHE A 146 13.65 3.00 -1.28
N HIS A 147 13.72 1.73 -0.89
CA HIS A 147 14.35 0.67 -1.68
C HIS A 147 13.31 -0.08 -2.49
N ILE A 148 13.57 -0.37 -3.76
CA ILE A 148 12.59 -1.00 -4.64
C ILE A 148 12.86 -2.50 -4.72
N THR A 149 11.82 -3.30 -4.51
CA THR A 149 11.86 -4.76 -4.73
C THR A 149 11.99 -5.05 -6.22
N TRP A 150 12.94 -5.92 -6.59
CA TRP A 150 13.03 -6.44 -7.95
C TRP A 150 11.90 -7.44 -8.20
N GLY A 151 10.91 -7.06 -9.01
CA GLY A 151 9.62 -7.74 -9.13
C GLY A 151 8.49 -7.09 -8.33
N THR A 152 8.70 -5.87 -7.80
CA THR A 152 7.71 -5.00 -7.17
C THR A 152 6.87 -5.70 -6.07
N GLY A 153 5.61 -5.30 -5.89
CA GLY A 153 4.67 -5.93 -4.95
C GLY A 153 4.47 -7.44 -5.15
N PRO A 154 4.32 -7.95 -6.40
CA PRO A 154 4.15 -9.38 -6.65
C PRO A 154 5.30 -10.23 -6.13
N ALA A 155 6.55 -9.85 -6.37
CA ALA A 155 7.70 -10.60 -5.85
C ALA A 155 7.80 -10.55 -4.32
N LEU A 156 7.45 -9.42 -3.71
CA LEU A 156 7.40 -9.29 -2.24
C LEU A 156 6.31 -10.18 -1.62
N VAL A 157 5.15 -10.30 -2.26
CA VAL A 157 4.10 -11.23 -1.82
C VAL A 157 4.57 -12.68 -2.04
N GLU A 158 5.16 -12.97 -3.18
CA GLU A 158 5.54 -14.32 -3.61
C GLU A 158 6.53 -14.98 -2.65
N ILE A 159 7.50 -14.24 -2.10
CA ILE A 159 8.48 -14.82 -1.17
C ILE A 159 7.82 -15.42 0.08
N PHE A 160 6.64 -14.93 0.50
CA PHE A 160 5.87 -15.49 1.61
C PHE A 160 4.81 -16.49 1.12
N ALA A 161 4.06 -16.12 0.08
CA ALA A 161 2.98 -16.95 -0.47
C ALA A 161 3.44 -18.37 -0.84
N ARG A 162 4.62 -18.50 -1.45
CA ARG A 162 5.19 -19.82 -1.82
C ARG A 162 5.57 -20.70 -0.64
N GLN A 163 5.83 -20.12 0.54
CA GLN A 163 6.17 -20.88 1.74
C GLN A 163 4.92 -21.47 2.40
N LEU A 164 3.74 -20.91 2.10
CA LEU A 164 2.46 -21.30 2.69
C LEU A 164 1.63 -22.19 1.78
N ARG A 165 1.73 -21.99 0.46
CA ARG A 165 1.07 -22.87 -0.52
C ARG A 165 1.54 -24.31 -0.34
N ASP A 166 0.61 -25.24 -0.48
CA ASP A 166 0.83 -26.69 -0.44
C ASP A 166 1.42 -27.25 0.87
N ARG A 167 1.45 -26.44 1.96
CA ARG A 167 1.78 -26.93 3.30
C ARG A 167 0.55 -27.58 3.95
N SER A 168 0.73 -28.78 4.51
CA SER A 168 -0.33 -29.48 5.25
C SER A 168 -0.77 -28.75 6.52
N SER A 169 0.11 -27.94 7.11
CA SER A 169 -0.19 -27.10 8.28
C SER A 169 -0.89 -25.79 7.94
N VAL A 170 -1.19 -25.52 6.66
CA VAL A 170 -1.85 -24.29 6.23
C VAL A 170 -3.10 -24.61 5.43
N ARG A 171 -4.20 -23.92 5.73
CA ARG A 171 -5.41 -23.97 4.92
C ARG A 171 -5.83 -22.57 4.53
N PHE A 172 -6.18 -22.38 3.25
CA PHE A 172 -6.81 -21.16 2.77
C PHE A 172 -8.31 -21.39 2.63
N ALA A 173 -9.11 -20.56 3.30
CA ALA A 173 -10.55 -20.47 3.15
C ALA A 173 -10.88 -19.20 2.35
N HIS A 174 -10.80 -19.31 1.03
CA HIS A 174 -11.20 -18.24 0.12
C HIS A 174 -12.72 -18.12 0.06
N ARG A 175 -13.23 -16.95 -0.32
CA ARG A 175 -14.68 -16.68 -0.38
C ARG A 175 -15.37 -16.85 0.98
N HIS A 176 -14.65 -16.62 2.06
CA HIS A 176 -15.17 -16.60 3.42
C HIS A 176 -15.08 -15.17 3.95
N GLN A 177 -16.21 -14.47 3.97
CA GLN A 177 -16.31 -13.12 4.47
C GLN A 177 -16.60 -13.14 5.97
N VAL A 178 -15.67 -12.61 6.76
CA VAL A 178 -15.85 -12.51 8.22
C VAL A 178 -16.89 -11.44 8.54
N ASP A 179 -17.83 -11.79 9.40
CA ASP A 179 -18.92 -10.92 9.85
C ASP A 179 -18.85 -10.61 11.35
N GLU A 180 -18.20 -11.49 12.13
CA GLU A 180 -18.10 -11.38 13.59
C GLU A 180 -16.81 -12.05 14.10
N LEU A 181 -16.16 -11.43 15.10
CA LEU A 181 -15.19 -12.10 15.97
C LEU A 181 -15.96 -12.70 17.15
N ILE A 182 -15.81 -14.00 17.39
CA ILE A 182 -16.50 -14.68 18.48
C ILE A 182 -15.76 -14.39 19.77
N VAL A 183 -16.47 -13.81 20.74
CA VAL A 183 -15.93 -13.46 22.06
C VAL A 183 -16.64 -14.31 23.11
N GLU A 184 -15.87 -15.03 23.91
CA GLU A 184 -16.37 -15.81 25.05
C GLU A 184 -15.60 -15.39 26.30
N GLY A 185 -16.33 -14.84 27.28
CA GLY A 185 -15.71 -14.13 28.40
C GLY A 185 -14.96 -12.89 27.90
N GLU A 186 -13.67 -12.81 28.20
CA GLU A 186 -12.78 -11.70 27.80
C GLU A 186 -11.87 -12.07 26.62
N ALA A 187 -12.06 -13.25 26.00
CA ALA A 187 -11.18 -13.78 24.97
C ALA A 187 -11.90 -13.93 23.62
N VAL A 188 -11.20 -13.59 22.54
CA VAL A 188 -11.62 -13.96 21.18
C VAL A 188 -11.29 -15.44 20.97
N THR A 189 -12.30 -16.26 20.68
CA THR A 189 -12.16 -17.72 20.53
C THR A 189 -12.43 -18.21 19.11
N GLY A 190 -12.67 -17.29 18.17
CA GLY A 190 -12.88 -17.64 16.77
C GLY A 190 -13.49 -16.53 15.94
N ILE A 191 -13.99 -16.92 14.77
CA ILE A 191 -14.66 -16.04 13.81
C ILE A 191 -15.89 -16.74 13.25
N ARG A 192 -16.87 -15.96 12.82
CA ARG A 192 -17.96 -16.46 11.98
C ARG A 192 -18.32 -15.48 10.88
N GLY A 193 -19.00 -15.98 9.87
CA GLY A 193 -19.53 -15.15 8.82
C GLY A 193 -20.05 -15.92 7.63
N THR A 194 -19.96 -15.29 6.47
CA THR A 194 -20.66 -15.70 5.27
C THR A 194 -19.74 -16.39 4.28
N VAL A 195 -20.18 -17.53 3.75
CA VAL A 195 -19.56 -18.16 2.58
C VAL A 195 -20.14 -17.52 1.32
N LEU A 196 -19.27 -16.90 0.52
CA LEU A 196 -19.62 -16.25 -0.74
C LEU A 196 -19.57 -17.26 -1.89
N GLU A 197 -20.35 -17.01 -2.95
CA GLU A 197 -20.29 -17.87 -4.13
C GLU A 197 -18.87 -17.91 -4.75
N PRO A 198 -18.41 -19.07 -5.24
CA PRO A 198 -17.14 -19.18 -5.95
C PRO A 198 -17.09 -18.23 -7.15
N THR A 199 -15.90 -17.72 -7.47
CA THR A 199 -15.70 -16.85 -8.63
C THR A 199 -14.31 -17.00 -9.23
N ALA A 200 -14.25 -16.92 -10.55
CA ALA A 200 -13.02 -16.81 -11.34
C ALA A 200 -12.68 -15.37 -11.75
N THR A 201 -13.34 -14.36 -11.14
CA THR A 201 -13.05 -12.95 -11.38
C THR A 201 -11.54 -12.66 -11.30
N PRO A 202 -10.96 -11.93 -12.28
CA PRO A 202 -9.56 -11.55 -12.23
C PRO A 202 -9.19 -10.77 -10.97
N ARG A 203 -7.90 -10.81 -10.61
CA ARG A 203 -7.36 -10.08 -9.46
C ARG A 203 -7.74 -8.60 -9.49
N GLY A 204 -8.15 -8.05 -8.35
CA GLY A 204 -8.49 -6.63 -8.19
C GLY A 204 -9.86 -6.20 -8.72
N VAL A 205 -10.43 -6.96 -9.66
CA VAL A 205 -11.79 -6.69 -10.17
C VAL A 205 -12.82 -7.01 -9.08
N ALA A 206 -13.84 -6.16 -8.95
CA ALA A 206 -14.90 -6.35 -7.96
C ALA A 206 -15.59 -7.71 -8.16
N SER A 207 -15.67 -8.50 -7.09
CA SER A 207 -16.29 -9.82 -7.08
C SER A 207 -17.65 -9.81 -6.36
N SER A 208 -18.51 -10.77 -6.67
CA SER A 208 -19.85 -10.91 -6.07
C SER A 208 -19.78 -11.06 -4.54
N ARG A 209 -20.77 -10.49 -3.84
CA ARG A 209 -21.00 -10.68 -2.39
C ARG A 209 -22.21 -11.56 -2.09
N LYS A 210 -22.68 -12.34 -3.07
CA LYS A 210 -23.81 -13.25 -2.90
C LYS A 210 -23.46 -14.38 -1.92
N SER A 211 -24.25 -14.48 -0.86
CA SER A 211 -24.17 -15.53 0.15
C SER A 211 -24.66 -16.88 -0.38
N ILE A 212 -23.95 -17.95 -0.04
CA ILE A 212 -24.34 -19.35 -0.30
C ILE A 212 -24.29 -20.23 0.96
N GLY A 213 -24.01 -19.63 2.11
CA GLY A 213 -23.87 -20.34 3.38
C GLY A 213 -23.27 -19.48 4.48
N GLN A 214 -23.06 -20.11 5.63
CA GLN A 214 -22.41 -19.52 6.79
C GLN A 214 -21.28 -20.44 7.26
N PHE A 215 -20.30 -19.88 7.96
CA PHE A 215 -19.22 -20.62 8.58
C PHE A 215 -18.97 -20.13 10.01
N GLU A 216 -18.39 -21.00 10.80
CA GLU A 216 -17.81 -20.69 12.11
C GLU A 216 -16.49 -21.46 12.22
N PHE A 217 -15.42 -20.77 12.58
CA PHE A 217 -14.10 -21.34 12.84
C PHE A 217 -13.62 -20.92 14.21
N ARG A 218 -13.04 -21.87 14.95
CA ARG A 218 -12.48 -21.67 16.31
C ARG A 218 -10.99 -21.89 16.28
N ALA A 219 -10.26 -21.13 17.10
CA ALA A 219 -8.82 -21.26 17.32
C ALA A 219 -8.43 -20.50 18.59
N ASP A 220 -7.25 -20.81 19.13
CA ASP A 220 -6.71 -20.16 20.33
C ASP A 220 -6.32 -18.69 20.09
N ALA A 221 -6.05 -18.33 18.83
CA ALA A 221 -5.71 -16.97 18.45
C ALA A 221 -6.34 -16.57 17.10
N VAL A 222 -6.74 -15.29 17.02
CA VAL A 222 -7.20 -14.65 15.77
C VAL A 222 -6.36 -13.40 15.49
N ILE A 223 -5.78 -13.32 14.29
CA ILE A 223 -4.99 -12.17 13.83
C ILE A 223 -5.73 -11.48 12.69
N VAL A 224 -6.13 -10.22 12.87
CA VAL A 224 -6.82 -9.43 11.85
C VAL A 224 -5.81 -8.64 11.01
N THR A 225 -5.71 -8.99 9.72
CA THR A 225 -4.78 -8.40 8.74
C THR A 225 -5.52 -7.96 7.46
N SER A 226 -6.67 -7.33 7.63
CA SER A 226 -7.67 -7.07 6.59
C SER A 226 -7.43 -5.84 5.69
N GLY A 227 -6.32 -5.12 5.87
CA GLY A 227 -6.05 -3.88 5.14
C GLY A 227 -6.82 -2.66 5.67
N GLY A 228 -6.86 -1.59 4.85
CA GLY A 228 -7.41 -0.28 5.22
C GLY A 228 -8.77 0.04 4.59
N ILE A 229 -9.11 1.33 4.54
CA ILE A 229 -10.39 1.87 4.05
C ILE A 229 -10.32 2.47 2.64
N GLY A 230 -9.21 2.29 1.91
CA GLY A 230 -8.87 3.12 0.75
C GLY A 230 -9.85 3.07 -0.43
N ALA A 231 -10.66 2.01 -0.56
CA ALA A 231 -11.73 1.94 -1.56
C ALA A 231 -13.11 2.34 -1.00
N ASN A 232 -13.22 2.57 0.31
CA ASN A 232 -14.45 2.97 0.96
C ASN A 232 -14.49 4.49 1.15
N HIS A 233 -14.87 5.21 0.09
CA HIS A 233 -14.92 6.67 0.11
C HIS A 233 -15.90 7.23 1.15
N GLU A 234 -16.95 6.49 1.54
CA GLU A 234 -17.83 6.92 2.63
C GLU A 234 -17.09 6.96 3.98
N LEU A 235 -16.32 5.92 4.30
CA LEU A 235 -15.50 5.89 5.51
C LEU A 235 -14.34 6.90 5.46
N VAL A 236 -13.73 7.10 4.29
CA VAL A 236 -12.71 8.15 4.09
C VAL A 236 -13.32 9.52 4.40
N ARG A 237 -14.48 9.84 3.82
CA ARG A 237 -15.18 11.11 4.05
C ARG A 237 -15.59 11.28 5.51
N LYS A 238 -16.12 10.23 6.13
CA LYS A 238 -16.55 10.23 7.53
C LYS A 238 -15.39 10.56 8.49
N ASN A 239 -14.20 10.06 8.20
CA ASN A 239 -13.04 10.24 9.05
C ASN A 239 -12.08 11.32 8.54
N TRP A 240 -12.50 12.16 7.58
CA TRP A 240 -11.61 13.14 6.97
C TRP A 240 -10.98 14.08 8.02
N PRO A 241 -9.64 14.22 8.04
CA PRO A 241 -8.98 15.05 9.04
C PRO A 241 -9.43 16.50 8.97
N LYS A 242 -9.95 17.01 10.10
CA LYS A 242 -10.45 18.39 10.21
C LYS A 242 -9.42 19.44 9.77
N ARG A 243 -8.12 19.21 10.04
CA ARG A 243 -7.05 20.13 9.64
C ARG A 243 -6.93 20.29 8.11
N MET A 244 -7.33 19.27 7.35
CA MET A 244 -7.34 19.31 5.89
C MET A 244 -8.51 20.13 5.34
N GLY A 245 -9.45 20.60 6.16
CA GLY A 245 -10.57 21.42 5.72
C GLY A 245 -11.57 20.63 4.86
N ARG A 246 -11.90 21.17 3.68
CA ARG A 246 -12.92 20.59 2.78
C ARG A 246 -12.51 19.19 2.33
N VAL A 247 -13.48 18.29 2.27
CA VAL A 247 -13.32 16.99 1.62
C VAL A 247 -13.45 17.16 0.11
N PRO A 248 -12.50 16.73 -0.73
CA PRO A 248 -12.64 16.80 -2.18
C PRO A 248 -13.90 16.09 -2.66
N GLU A 249 -14.62 16.66 -3.63
CA GLU A 249 -15.79 16.01 -4.23
C GLU A 249 -15.34 14.83 -5.08
N GLN A 250 -14.31 15.04 -5.89
CA GLN A 250 -13.66 14.01 -6.70
C GLN A 250 -12.54 13.34 -5.89
N LEU A 251 -12.67 12.02 -5.73
CA LEU A 251 -11.65 11.17 -5.13
C LEU A 251 -11.43 9.97 -6.03
N LEU A 252 -10.16 9.62 -6.25
CA LEU A 252 -9.76 8.40 -6.93
C LEU A 252 -9.36 7.32 -5.92
N SER A 253 -9.62 6.06 -6.26
CA SER A 253 -9.23 4.90 -5.47
C SER A 253 -7.94 4.30 -6.01
N GLY A 254 -6.86 4.39 -5.25
CA GLY A 254 -5.57 3.75 -5.58
C GLY A 254 -5.49 2.27 -5.19
N VAL A 255 -6.61 1.67 -4.79
CA VAL A 255 -6.66 0.31 -4.23
C VAL A 255 -7.93 -0.43 -4.70
N PRO A 256 -7.91 -1.77 -4.78
CA PRO A 256 -9.08 -2.55 -5.19
C PRO A 256 -10.31 -2.38 -4.28
N ALA A 257 -11.49 -2.66 -4.82
CA ALA A 257 -12.78 -2.52 -4.13
C ALA A 257 -12.90 -3.33 -2.82
N HIS A 258 -12.12 -4.40 -2.66
CA HIS A 258 -12.12 -5.22 -1.44
C HIS A 258 -11.35 -4.59 -0.27
N VAL A 259 -10.66 -3.45 -0.46
CA VAL A 259 -10.01 -2.67 0.59
C VAL A 259 -11.03 -1.74 1.25
N ASP A 260 -12.03 -2.35 1.88
CA ASP A 260 -13.28 -1.70 2.33
C ASP A 260 -13.30 -1.29 3.81
N GLY A 261 -12.31 -1.75 4.59
CA GLY A 261 -12.17 -1.50 6.02
C GLY A 261 -13.21 -2.18 6.92
N ARG A 262 -14.00 -3.13 6.42
CA ARG A 262 -15.09 -3.80 7.17
C ARG A 262 -14.64 -4.31 8.54
N MET A 263 -13.48 -4.95 8.59
CA MET A 263 -12.95 -5.56 9.81
C MET A 263 -12.58 -4.55 10.90
N ILE A 264 -12.40 -3.26 10.58
CA ILE A 264 -12.17 -2.22 11.60
C ILE A 264 -13.40 -2.12 12.52
N VAL A 265 -14.59 -2.03 11.94
CA VAL A 265 -15.85 -1.93 12.70
C VAL A 265 -16.17 -3.25 13.41
N ILE A 266 -15.91 -4.38 12.78
CA ILE A 266 -16.10 -5.71 13.41
C ILE A 266 -15.18 -5.83 14.63
N SER A 267 -13.92 -5.45 14.51
CA SER A 267 -12.96 -5.49 15.63
C SER A 267 -13.38 -4.54 16.76
N GLN A 268 -13.90 -3.35 16.43
CA GLN A 268 -14.44 -2.42 17.43
C GLN A 268 -15.60 -3.01 18.23
N ARG A 269 -16.52 -3.71 17.56
CA ARG A 269 -17.66 -4.38 18.22
C ARG A 269 -17.20 -5.48 19.16
N ALA A 270 -16.07 -6.12 18.88
CA ALA A 270 -15.43 -7.11 19.73
C ALA A 270 -14.57 -6.49 20.87
N GLY A 271 -14.58 -5.16 21.03
CA GLY A 271 -13.88 -4.46 22.12
C GLY A 271 -12.54 -3.81 21.72
N ALA A 272 -12.11 -3.92 20.46
CA ALA A 272 -10.88 -3.26 20.03
C ALA A 272 -11.04 -1.72 20.00
N ARG A 273 -10.03 -0.99 20.47
CA ARG A 273 -9.99 0.47 20.34
C ARG A 273 -9.34 0.87 19.03
N VAL A 274 -10.08 1.59 18.18
CA VAL A 274 -9.50 2.26 17.00
C VAL A 274 -8.95 3.60 17.42
N ILE A 275 -7.73 3.88 16.99
CA ILE A 275 -7.01 5.13 17.25
C ILE A 275 -6.69 5.82 15.93
N ASN A 276 -6.54 7.14 15.97
CA ASN A 276 -6.13 7.94 14.81
C ASN A 276 -6.92 7.69 13.50
N PRO A 277 -8.27 7.55 13.54
CA PRO A 277 -9.04 7.24 12.33
C PRO A 277 -8.93 8.34 11.25
N ASP A 278 -8.55 9.55 11.67
CA ASP A 278 -8.36 10.73 10.84
C ASP A 278 -6.92 10.93 10.34
N ARG A 279 -5.94 10.15 10.79
CA ARG A 279 -4.57 10.21 10.23
C ARG A 279 -4.52 9.42 8.93
N MET A 280 -4.85 10.09 7.83
CA MET A 280 -4.89 9.52 6.49
C MET A 280 -3.75 10.02 5.60
N TRP A 281 -3.35 9.18 4.66
CA TRP A 281 -2.37 9.51 3.63
C TRP A 281 -3.03 9.46 2.25
N HIS A 282 -3.17 10.61 1.60
CA HIS A 282 -3.68 10.71 0.23
C HIS A 282 -2.60 11.26 -0.68
N TYR A 283 -2.30 10.53 -1.76
CA TYR A 283 -1.42 11.04 -2.79
C TYR A 283 -2.13 12.12 -3.60
N THR A 284 -1.48 13.27 -3.74
CA THR A 284 -2.02 14.44 -4.45
C THR A 284 -1.66 14.46 -5.93
N GLU A 285 -0.77 13.56 -6.36
CA GLU A 285 -0.37 13.38 -7.76
C GLU A 285 -1.15 12.23 -8.42
N GLY A 286 -2.43 12.07 -8.06
CA GLY A 286 -3.31 11.03 -8.59
C GLY A 286 -3.94 11.44 -9.93
N ILE A 287 -3.95 10.51 -10.89
CA ILE A 287 -4.64 10.63 -12.19
C ILE A 287 -5.57 9.45 -12.40
N THR A 288 -6.61 9.65 -13.19
CA THR A 288 -7.57 8.62 -13.62
C THR A 288 -6.86 7.60 -14.50
N ASN A 289 -6.97 6.32 -14.15
CA ASN A 289 -6.47 5.26 -14.98
C ASN A 289 -7.33 5.11 -16.25
N TYR A 290 -6.70 5.18 -17.43
CA TYR A 290 -7.39 5.02 -18.72
C TYR A 290 -7.87 3.57 -18.93
N ASP A 291 -7.28 2.59 -18.24
CA ASP A 291 -7.62 1.16 -18.27
C ASP A 291 -7.86 0.65 -16.84
N PRO A 292 -9.01 1.02 -16.22
CA PRO A 292 -9.27 0.76 -14.82
C PRO A 292 -9.53 -0.73 -14.55
N ILE A 293 -9.00 -1.23 -13.43
CA ILE A 293 -9.20 -2.61 -12.95
C ILE A 293 -10.32 -2.64 -11.91
N TRP A 294 -10.48 -1.57 -11.13
CA TRP A 294 -11.51 -1.38 -10.12
C TRP A 294 -12.22 -0.03 -10.30
N PRO A 295 -13.38 0.18 -9.66
CA PRO A 295 -14.08 1.46 -9.74
C PRO A 295 -13.21 2.63 -9.27
N LEU A 296 -13.27 3.75 -10.00
CA LEU A 296 -12.51 4.97 -9.69
C LEU A 296 -10.99 4.76 -9.63
N HIS A 297 -10.44 3.78 -10.37
CA HIS A 297 -9.02 3.45 -10.34
C HIS A 297 -8.15 4.66 -10.64
N GLY A 298 -7.44 5.14 -9.62
CA GLY A 298 -6.42 6.18 -9.72
C GLY A 298 -5.02 5.61 -9.69
N ILE A 299 -4.10 6.24 -10.43
CA ILE A 299 -2.67 5.95 -10.39
C ILE A 299 -1.93 7.21 -9.95
N ARG A 300 -0.95 7.04 -9.06
CA ARG A 300 -0.06 8.14 -8.70
C ARG A 300 1.06 8.26 -9.73
N ILE A 301 1.26 9.46 -10.24
CA ILE A 301 2.43 9.80 -11.05
C ILE A 301 3.64 10.08 -10.14
N ILE A 302 4.83 9.76 -10.62
CA ILE A 302 6.11 10.17 -10.04
C ILE A 302 6.69 11.16 -11.05
N PRO A 303 6.42 12.47 -10.88
CA PRO A 303 6.57 13.45 -11.94
C PRO A 303 8.01 13.96 -12.13
N GLY A 304 8.96 13.46 -11.34
CA GLY A 304 10.32 13.97 -11.30
C GLY A 304 10.45 15.37 -10.67
N PRO A 305 11.68 15.84 -10.43
CA PRO A 305 11.93 17.17 -9.87
C PRO A 305 11.70 18.33 -10.85
N SER A 306 11.71 18.08 -12.17
CA SER A 306 11.72 19.15 -13.18
C SER A 306 10.32 19.68 -13.53
N SER A 307 9.26 18.96 -13.17
CA SER A 307 7.88 19.36 -13.48
C SER A 307 7.45 20.60 -12.68
N LEU A 308 6.82 21.56 -13.35
CA LEU A 308 6.23 22.71 -12.69
C LEU A 308 4.86 22.32 -12.11
N TRP A 309 4.69 22.50 -10.80
CA TRP A 309 3.42 22.20 -10.13
C TRP A 309 2.67 23.49 -9.81
N LEU A 310 1.50 23.64 -10.42
CA LEU A 310 0.61 24.79 -10.26
C LEU A 310 -0.70 24.36 -9.60
N ASP A 311 -1.30 25.26 -8.83
CA ASP A 311 -2.66 25.09 -8.35
C ASP A 311 -3.67 25.32 -9.47
N ALA A 312 -4.95 25.09 -9.19
CA ALA A 312 -6.02 25.25 -10.18
C ALA A 312 -6.12 26.67 -10.76
N ASN A 313 -5.60 27.69 -10.08
CA ASN A 313 -5.57 29.08 -10.55
C ASN A 313 -4.29 29.42 -11.34
N GLY A 314 -3.43 28.43 -11.60
CA GLY A 314 -2.17 28.62 -12.32
C GLY A 314 -1.05 29.22 -11.48
N LYS A 315 -1.21 29.31 -10.15
CA LYS A 315 -0.15 29.78 -9.26
C LYS A 315 0.72 28.60 -8.84
N ARG A 316 2.05 28.78 -8.87
CA ARG A 316 2.98 27.75 -8.39
C ARG A 316 2.73 27.46 -6.92
N LEU A 317 2.72 26.18 -6.56
CA LEU A 317 2.62 25.76 -5.16
C LEU A 317 3.76 26.39 -4.33
N PRO A 318 3.47 26.85 -3.09
CA PRO A 318 4.45 27.52 -2.24
C PRO A 318 5.54 26.55 -1.75
N VAL A 319 6.68 27.09 -1.32
CA VAL A 319 7.70 26.30 -0.60
C VAL A 319 7.09 25.73 0.70
N PRO A 320 7.34 24.46 1.05
CA PRO A 320 8.16 23.44 0.37
C PRO A 320 7.35 22.45 -0.47
N LEU A 321 6.14 22.80 -0.93
CA LEU A 321 5.18 21.92 -1.60
C LEU A 321 5.55 21.62 -3.07
N TYR A 322 6.77 21.12 -3.24
CA TYR A 322 7.30 20.62 -4.50
C TYR A 322 7.03 19.12 -4.64
N PRO A 323 7.13 18.58 -5.86
CA PRO A 323 6.90 17.16 -6.08
C PRO A 323 7.83 16.29 -5.23
N GLY A 324 7.26 15.39 -4.43
CA GLY A 324 8.00 14.48 -3.54
C GLY A 324 8.55 15.09 -2.24
N PHE A 325 8.11 16.28 -1.84
CA PHE A 325 8.56 16.95 -0.61
C PHE A 325 7.62 16.66 0.56
N ASP A 326 6.41 17.21 0.54
CA ASP A 326 5.41 17.04 1.59
C ASP A 326 4.01 16.80 0.98
N THR A 327 3.64 15.52 0.91
CA THR A 327 2.33 15.13 0.39
C THR A 327 1.18 15.66 1.26
N LEU A 328 1.33 15.68 2.59
CA LEU A 328 0.24 16.08 3.49
C LEU A 328 0.04 17.59 3.51
N GLY A 329 1.12 18.38 3.51
CA GLY A 329 1.04 19.83 3.34
C GLY A 329 0.51 20.21 1.95
N THR A 330 0.86 19.43 0.91
CA THR A 330 0.31 19.64 -0.43
C THR A 330 -1.19 19.36 -0.46
N LEU A 331 -1.63 18.28 0.17
CA LEU A 331 -3.06 17.97 0.29
C LEU A 331 -3.80 19.10 1.01
N GLU A 332 -3.26 19.57 2.14
CA GLU A 332 -3.86 20.66 2.92
C GLU A 332 -3.96 21.98 2.13
N TYR A 333 -2.97 22.28 1.29
CA TYR A 333 -3.00 23.43 0.39
C TYR A 333 -4.12 23.28 -0.65
N ILE A 334 -4.19 22.13 -1.32
CA ILE A 334 -5.16 21.87 -2.39
C ILE A 334 -6.59 21.93 -1.86
N THR A 335 -6.88 21.27 -0.75
CA THR A 335 -8.23 21.20 -0.19
C THR A 335 -8.75 22.56 0.27
N LYS A 336 -7.86 23.47 0.69
CA LYS A 336 -8.16 24.86 1.04
C LYS A 336 -8.29 25.80 -0.17
N SER A 337 -7.83 25.39 -1.35
CA SER A 337 -7.91 26.21 -2.58
C SER A 337 -9.33 26.36 -3.12
N GLY A 338 -10.26 25.49 -2.71
CA GLY A 338 -11.61 25.39 -3.27
C GLY A 338 -11.73 24.47 -4.49
N PHE A 339 -10.60 23.94 -5.00
CA PHE A 339 -10.55 23.02 -6.14
C PHE A 339 -10.11 21.63 -5.72
N ASP A 340 -10.48 20.62 -6.52
CA ASP A 340 -10.10 19.21 -6.33
C ASP A 340 -8.86 18.79 -7.14
N TYR A 341 -8.29 19.72 -7.93
CA TYR A 341 -7.23 19.41 -8.88
C TYR A 341 -6.10 20.45 -8.83
N THR A 342 -4.96 20.03 -9.39
CA THR A 342 -3.76 20.85 -9.64
C THR A 342 -3.22 20.52 -11.02
N TRP A 343 -2.28 21.31 -11.52
CA TRP A 343 -1.65 21.11 -12.81
C TRP A 343 -0.18 20.79 -12.68
N PHE A 344 0.24 19.67 -13.26
CA PHE A 344 1.62 19.44 -13.61
C PHE A 344 1.87 19.93 -15.04
N VAL A 345 2.81 20.85 -15.19
CA VAL A 345 3.24 21.39 -16.49
C VAL A 345 4.67 20.97 -16.76
N LEU A 346 4.87 20.25 -17.86
CA LEU A 346 6.13 19.66 -18.27
C LEU A 346 6.17 19.48 -19.78
N ASN A 347 7.34 19.19 -20.33
CA ASN A 347 7.53 18.92 -21.75
C ASN A 347 7.87 17.44 -22.00
N ALA A 348 7.85 17.02 -23.26
CA ALA A 348 8.14 15.65 -23.66
C ALA A 348 9.51 15.14 -23.17
N LYS A 349 10.53 16.01 -23.07
CA LYS A 349 11.86 15.64 -22.60
C LYS A 349 11.88 15.31 -21.09
N ILE A 350 11.06 16.00 -20.30
CA ILE A 350 10.89 15.70 -18.87
C ILE A 350 10.13 14.39 -18.73
N ILE A 351 9.03 14.22 -19.48
CA ILE A 351 8.23 12.97 -19.49
C ILE A 351 9.12 11.77 -19.81
N GLU A 352 9.94 11.87 -20.86
CA GLU A 352 10.85 10.81 -21.29
C GLU A 352 11.87 10.38 -20.22
N LYS A 353 12.38 11.33 -19.42
CA LYS A 353 13.52 11.09 -18.53
C LYS A 353 13.15 10.82 -17.08
N GLU A 354 12.09 11.43 -16.59
CA GLU A 354 11.85 11.53 -15.15
C GLU A 354 10.49 10.95 -14.71
N PHE A 355 9.55 10.81 -15.65
CA PHE A 355 8.17 10.46 -15.32
C PHE A 355 8.00 8.95 -15.18
N ALA A 356 7.44 8.53 -14.04
CA ALA A 356 7.10 7.13 -13.77
C ALA A 356 5.71 7.03 -13.13
N LEU A 357 5.21 5.80 -13.00
CA LEU A 357 3.90 5.50 -12.41
C LEU A 357 4.09 4.54 -11.24
N SER A 358 3.32 4.70 -10.17
CA SER A 358 3.53 3.91 -8.94
C SER A 358 2.98 2.48 -9.00
N GLY A 359 2.01 2.19 -9.87
CA GLY A 359 1.38 0.86 -9.93
C GLY A 359 2.32 -0.20 -10.49
N GLN A 360 2.37 -1.39 -9.88
CA GLN A 360 3.21 -2.49 -10.39
C GLN A 360 2.89 -2.85 -11.85
N GLU A 361 1.61 -2.78 -12.20
CA GLU A 361 1.08 -3.06 -13.54
C GLU A 361 1.55 -2.04 -14.58
N GLN A 362 2.01 -0.87 -14.13
CA GLN A 362 2.58 0.18 -14.97
C GLN A 362 4.10 0.05 -15.15
N ASN A 363 4.73 -0.94 -14.52
CA ASN A 363 6.18 -1.15 -14.52
C ASN A 363 6.53 -2.59 -14.95
N PRO A 364 6.17 -3.01 -16.18
CA PRO A 364 6.29 -4.39 -16.62
C PRO A 364 7.73 -4.94 -16.62
N ASP A 365 8.72 -4.07 -16.84
CA ASP A 365 10.14 -4.44 -16.82
C ASP A 365 10.63 -4.77 -15.40
N LEU A 366 10.29 -3.94 -14.42
CA LEU A 366 10.59 -4.19 -13.01
C LEU A 366 9.80 -5.36 -12.45
N THR A 367 8.48 -5.38 -12.69
CA THR A 367 7.56 -6.42 -12.21
C THR A 367 7.89 -7.79 -12.83
N GLY A 368 8.12 -7.83 -14.14
CA GLY A 368 8.51 -9.04 -14.87
C GLY A 368 9.97 -9.45 -14.66
N GLN A 369 10.73 -8.69 -13.85
CA GLN A 369 12.13 -8.97 -13.54
C GLN A 369 13.01 -9.12 -14.81
N SER A 370 12.74 -8.30 -15.83
CA SER A 370 13.34 -8.42 -17.16
C SER A 370 14.43 -7.39 -17.38
N ILE A 371 15.69 -7.80 -17.20
CA ILE A 371 16.87 -6.97 -17.50
C ILE A 371 16.86 -6.54 -18.98
N ARG A 372 16.41 -7.43 -19.88
CA ARG A 372 16.34 -7.15 -21.32
C ARG A 372 15.36 -6.02 -21.62
N GLU A 373 14.18 -6.02 -21.00
CA GLU A 373 13.19 -4.96 -21.18
C GLU A 373 13.66 -3.65 -20.56
N LEU A 374 14.26 -3.70 -19.36
CA LEU A 374 14.84 -2.53 -18.70
C LEU A 374 15.89 -1.84 -19.60
N VAL A 375 16.82 -2.62 -20.16
CA VAL A 375 17.85 -2.08 -21.08
C VAL A 375 17.21 -1.54 -22.36
N ARG A 376 16.24 -2.27 -22.93
CA ARG A 376 15.53 -1.82 -24.14
C ARG A 376 14.77 -0.52 -23.91
N ASN A 377 14.09 -0.37 -22.78
CA ASN A 377 13.34 0.82 -22.41
C ASN A 377 14.27 2.02 -22.21
N ARG A 378 15.43 1.82 -21.59
CA ARG A 378 16.43 2.89 -21.40
C ARG A 378 17.21 3.26 -22.65
N ALA A 379 17.32 2.36 -23.63
CA ALA A 379 18.04 2.60 -24.88
C ALA A 379 17.20 3.25 -25.98
N ARG A 380 15.87 3.20 -25.86
CA ARG A 380 14.95 3.85 -26.81
C ARG A 380 14.74 5.31 -26.42
N SER A 381 14.61 6.16 -27.44
CA SER A 381 14.10 7.52 -27.25
C SER A 381 12.58 7.49 -27.04
N GLY A 382 12.08 8.40 -26.21
CA GLY A 382 10.68 8.50 -25.82
C GLY A 382 10.38 7.84 -24.47
N PRO A 383 9.25 8.20 -23.84
CA PRO A 383 8.89 7.66 -22.53
C PRO A 383 8.61 6.15 -22.55
N PRO A 384 8.65 5.49 -21.38
CA PRO A 384 8.22 4.11 -21.25
C PRO A 384 6.81 3.91 -21.81
N GLY A 385 6.55 2.76 -22.43
CA GLY A 385 5.27 2.45 -23.08
C GLY A 385 4.02 2.75 -22.24
N PRO A 386 3.97 2.34 -20.95
CA PRO A 386 2.85 2.68 -20.07
C PRO A 386 2.64 4.19 -19.89
N VAL A 387 3.73 4.97 -19.72
CA VAL A 387 3.66 6.43 -19.61
C VAL A 387 3.13 7.05 -20.91
N GLN A 388 3.60 6.58 -22.08
CA GLN A 388 3.09 7.06 -23.37
C GLN A 388 1.60 6.77 -23.53
N ALA A 389 1.12 5.59 -23.11
CA ALA A 389 -0.30 5.24 -23.19
C ALA A 389 -1.18 6.19 -22.36
N PHE A 390 -0.68 6.65 -21.21
CA PHE A 390 -1.34 7.69 -20.40
C PHE A 390 -1.37 9.03 -21.11
N VAL A 391 -0.29 9.45 -21.76
CA VAL A 391 -0.27 10.68 -22.56
C VAL A 391 -1.28 10.62 -23.71
N ASP A 392 -1.39 9.46 -24.36
CA ASP A 392 -2.23 9.31 -25.55
C ASP A 392 -3.72 9.10 -25.24
N ARG A 393 -4.05 8.50 -24.08
CA ARG A 393 -5.41 8.02 -23.76
C ARG A 393 -5.97 8.54 -22.44
N GLY A 394 -5.12 9.07 -21.56
CA GLY A 394 -5.51 9.53 -20.23
C GLY A 394 -6.35 10.79 -20.30
N VAL A 395 -7.50 10.79 -19.64
CA VAL A 395 -8.42 11.94 -19.62
C VAL A 395 -7.81 13.17 -18.93
N ASP A 396 -6.84 12.94 -18.04
CA ASP A 396 -6.15 13.98 -17.28
C ASP A 396 -4.88 14.50 -17.99
N PHE A 397 -4.55 13.99 -19.18
CA PHE A 397 -3.45 14.49 -20.00
C PHE A 397 -3.97 15.43 -21.08
N VAL A 398 -3.49 16.67 -21.03
CA VAL A 398 -3.71 17.67 -22.09
C VAL A 398 -2.37 17.98 -22.72
N SER A 399 -2.25 17.81 -24.03
CA SER A 399 -1.02 18.07 -24.78
C SER A 399 -1.26 19.05 -25.93
N ALA A 400 -0.26 19.89 -26.20
CA ALA A 400 -0.26 20.83 -27.31
C ALA A 400 1.18 21.03 -27.82
N ASN A 401 1.31 21.29 -29.12
CA ASN A 401 2.60 21.57 -29.75
C ASN A 401 3.01 23.05 -29.64
N SER A 402 2.12 23.91 -29.15
CA SER A 402 2.38 25.33 -28.93
C SER A 402 1.47 25.89 -27.84
N LEU A 403 1.81 27.07 -27.30
CA LEU A 403 1.01 27.79 -26.30
C LEU A 403 -0.09 28.67 -26.93
N ARG A 404 -0.24 28.63 -28.26
CA ARG A 404 -1.22 29.46 -29.00
C ARG A 404 -2.54 28.74 -29.20
#